data_AF-A0A1M7L4E5-F1
#
_entry.id   AF-A0A1M7L4E5-F1
#
_cell.length_a   1.000
_cell.length_b   1.000
_cell.length_c   1.000
_cell.angle_alpha   90.00
_cell.angle_beta   90.00
_cell.angle_gamma   90.00
#
_symmetry.space_group_name_H-M   'P 1'
#
loop_
_entity.id
_entity.type
_entity.pdbx_description
1 polymer ?
#
loop_
_entity_poly.entity_id
_entity_poly.type
_entity_poly.pdbx_seq_one_letter_code
_entity_poly.pdbx_strand_id
1 'polypeptide(L)'
;MTKRKAIIISASFILLFIVIFFALVLSVNRKPLPAGTVDKAVIQPISSEIYTQHDYDDAVECIKDYFPEFKNCELRELRYQGDGRESYKESSTGFQTMVIVSDFYAKDLPILYWSDASWNYGNMYKGWGWVLQRSTDDSPWFISTCGYG
;
A
#
# COMPACT_ATOMS: atom_id res chain seq x y z
N MET A 1 -53.43 25.26 14.63
CA MET A 1 -52.19 24.61 15.11
C MET A 1 -51.78 25.25 16.44
N THR A 2 -51.53 24.50 17.51
CA THR A 2 -51.20 25.07 18.84
C THR A 2 -49.71 25.46 18.91
N LYS A 3 -49.37 26.52 19.67
CA LYS A 3 -47.99 27.04 19.80
C LYS A 3 -46.95 25.95 20.10
N ARG A 4 -47.29 24.97 20.97
CA ARG A 4 -46.45 23.80 21.27
C ARG A 4 -46.15 22.94 20.04
N LYS A 5 -47.14 22.65 19.18
CA LYS A 5 -46.94 21.84 17.98
C LYS A 5 -46.05 22.54 16.95
N ALA A 6 -46.19 23.86 16.81
CA ALA A 6 -45.32 24.66 15.93
C ALA A 6 -43.86 24.66 16.38
N ILE A 7 -43.61 24.79 17.70
CA ILE A 7 -42.26 24.75 18.29
C ILE A 7 -41.62 23.37 18.09
N ILE A 8 -42.36 22.28 18.33
CA ILE A 8 -41.83 20.92 18.14
C ILE A 8 -41.46 20.68 16.69
N ILE A 9 -42.34 21.04 15.74
CA ILE A 9 -42.07 20.89 14.30
C ILE A 9 -40.83 21.70 13.89
N SER A 10 -40.74 22.96 14.31
CA SER A 10 -39.57 23.81 14.03
C SER A 10 -38.28 23.24 14.62
N ALA A 11 -38.31 22.76 15.87
CA ALA A 11 -37.14 22.16 16.52
C ALA A 11 -36.71 20.86 15.81
N SER A 12 -37.66 20.05 15.35
CA SER A 12 -37.37 18.84 14.56
C SER A 12 -36.74 19.17 13.20
N PHE A 13 -37.21 20.20 12.50
CA PHE A 13 -36.58 20.64 11.24
C PHE A 13 -35.18 21.20 11.45
N ILE A 14 -34.95 21.96 12.52
CA ILE A 14 -33.62 22.47 12.86
C ILE A 14 -32.67 21.31 13.18
N LEU A 15 -33.10 20.33 13.96
CA LEU A 15 -32.29 19.16 14.29
C LEU A 15 -31.94 18.35 13.02
N LEU A 16 -32.90 18.12 12.14
CA LEU A 16 -32.67 17.43 10.87
C LEU A 16 -31.65 18.19 10.00
N PHE A 17 -31.78 19.52 9.93
CA PHE A 17 -30.85 20.35 9.17
C PHE A 17 -29.43 20.29 9.75
N ILE A 18 -29.28 20.29 11.08
CA ILE A 18 -27.98 20.12 11.75
C ILE A 18 -27.37 18.75 11.41
N VAL A 19 -28.15 17.67 11.45
CA VAL A 19 -27.66 16.32 11.12
C VAL A 19 -27.20 16.24 9.66
N ILE A 20 -27.98 16.78 8.73
CA ILE A 20 -27.62 16.81 7.30
C ILE A 20 -26.37 17.67 7.08
N PHE A 21 -26.31 18.85 7.70
CA PHE A 21 -25.15 19.73 7.63
C PHE A 21 -23.89 19.04 8.18
N PHE A 22 -23.98 18.38 9.34
CA PHE A 22 -22.87 17.61 9.90
C PHE A 22 -22.45 16.44 8.99
N ALA A 23 -23.41 15.68 8.44
CA ALA A 23 -23.12 14.59 7.52
C ALA A 23 -22.42 15.08 6.24
N LEU A 24 -22.82 16.25 5.73
CA LEU A 24 -22.25 16.85 4.53
C LEU A 24 -20.86 17.44 4.80
N VAL A 25 -20.66 18.09 5.96
CA VAL A 25 -19.32 18.50 6.42
C VAL A 25 -18.41 17.28 6.55
N LEU A 26 -18.89 16.19 7.16
CA LEU A 26 -18.11 14.96 7.30
C LEU A 26 -17.80 14.30 5.95
N SER A 27 -18.71 14.33 4.98
CA SER A 27 -18.47 13.74 3.65
C SER A 27 -17.46 14.54 2.83
N VAL A 28 -17.54 15.88 2.88
CA VAL A 28 -16.63 16.78 2.16
C VAL A 28 -15.24 16.82 2.78
N ASN A 29 -15.12 16.57 4.09
CA ASN A 29 -13.83 16.56 4.80
C ASN A 29 -13.15 15.17 4.86
N ARG A 30 -13.62 14.17 4.11
CA ARG A 30 -12.92 12.89 3.99
C ARG A 30 -11.63 13.07 3.19
N LYS A 31 -10.50 13.20 3.88
CA LYS A 31 -9.19 13.17 3.24
C LYS A 31 -8.88 11.75 2.77
N PRO A 32 -8.33 11.56 1.55
CA PRO A 32 -7.82 10.25 1.16
C PRO A 32 -6.70 9.84 2.12
N LEU A 33 -6.50 8.53 2.27
CA LEU A 33 -5.31 8.04 2.98
C LEU A 33 -4.05 8.56 2.30
N PRO A 34 -3.02 8.94 3.09
CA PRO A 34 -1.74 9.32 2.52
C PRO A 34 -1.15 8.16 1.73
N ALA A 35 -0.35 8.46 0.72
CA ALA A 35 0.41 7.44 0.00
C ALA A 35 1.34 6.66 0.95
N GLY A 36 1.72 5.46 0.54
CA GLY A 36 2.77 4.68 1.20
C GLY A 36 4.10 5.45 1.21
N THR A 37 4.91 5.25 2.25
CA THR A 37 6.21 5.93 2.38
C THR A 37 7.38 4.93 2.39
N VAL A 38 8.50 5.35 1.81
CA VAL A 38 9.72 4.52 1.63
C VAL A 38 10.97 5.12 2.25
N ASP A 39 10.85 6.29 2.86
CA ASP A 39 11.95 7.10 3.42
C ASP A 39 12.74 6.39 4.53
N LYS A 40 12.11 5.45 5.22
CA LYS A 40 12.72 4.68 6.33
C LYS A 40 13.07 3.24 5.94
N ALA A 41 12.96 2.89 4.66
CA ALA A 41 13.23 1.54 4.21
C ALA A 41 14.73 1.24 4.27
N VAL A 42 15.10 0.20 5.01
CA VAL A 42 16.44 -0.37 5.01
C VAL A 42 16.53 -1.35 3.83
N ILE A 43 17.54 -1.19 2.99
CA ILE A 43 17.79 -2.10 1.86
C ILE A 43 18.93 -3.03 2.26
N GLN A 44 18.65 -4.32 2.37
CA GLN A 44 19.69 -5.31 2.67
C GLN A 44 20.57 -5.51 1.42
N PRO A 45 21.90 -5.68 1.59
CA PRO A 45 22.78 -5.95 0.46
C PRO A 45 22.38 -7.27 -0.21
N ILE A 46 22.55 -7.34 -1.53
CA ILE A 46 22.28 -8.59 -2.26
C ILE A 46 23.44 -9.57 -2.07
N SER A 47 23.08 -10.84 -1.92
CA SER A 47 23.99 -11.98 -2.08
C SER A 47 23.40 -12.87 -3.17
N SER A 48 23.96 -12.80 -4.38
CA SER A 48 23.49 -13.53 -5.56
C SER A 48 24.65 -13.89 -6.47
N GLU A 49 24.57 -15.07 -7.09
CA GLU A 49 25.42 -15.53 -8.18
C GLU A 49 24.83 -15.17 -9.56
N ILE A 50 23.57 -14.75 -9.62
CA ILE A 50 22.81 -14.51 -10.86
C ILE A 50 22.66 -13.01 -11.16
N TYR A 51 22.45 -12.20 -10.12
CA TYR A 51 22.18 -10.78 -10.24
C TYR A 51 23.31 -9.96 -9.63
N THR A 52 23.63 -8.85 -10.30
CA THR A 52 24.56 -7.86 -9.78
C THR A 52 23.88 -6.96 -8.74
N GLN A 53 24.68 -6.20 -7.99
CA GLN A 53 24.16 -5.15 -7.10
C GLN A 53 23.35 -4.12 -7.90
N HIS A 54 23.77 -3.78 -9.12
CA HIS A 54 23.05 -2.84 -9.96
C HIS A 54 21.66 -3.36 -10.38
N ASP A 55 21.57 -4.63 -10.78
CA ASP A 55 20.28 -5.25 -11.12
C ASP A 55 19.31 -5.21 -9.93
N TYR A 56 19.83 -5.44 -8.72
CA TYR A 56 19.06 -5.39 -7.49
C TYR A 56 18.62 -3.98 -7.12
N ASP A 57 19.51 -2.99 -7.27
CA ASP A 57 19.19 -1.59 -6.98
C ASP A 57 18.06 -1.09 -7.90
N ASP A 58 18.12 -1.42 -9.20
CA ASP A 58 17.06 -1.08 -10.16
C ASP A 58 15.72 -1.77 -9.82
N ALA A 59 15.76 -3.02 -9.37
CA ALA A 59 14.58 -3.76 -8.92
C ALA A 59 14.00 -3.15 -7.63
N VAL A 60 14.85 -2.73 -6.70
CA VAL A 60 14.44 -2.02 -5.47
C VAL A 60 13.79 -0.68 -5.80
N GLU A 61 14.31 0.06 -6.78
CA GLU A 61 13.73 1.32 -7.23
C GLU A 61 12.34 1.11 -7.84
N CYS A 62 12.16 0.08 -8.65
CA CYS A 62 10.84 -0.32 -9.16
C CYS A 62 9.82 -0.56 -8.04
N ILE A 63 10.21 -1.23 -6.94
CA ILE A 63 9.33 -1.40 -5.77
C ILE A 63 9.05 -0.06 -5.09
N LYS A 64 10.07 0.78 -4.89
CA LYS A 64 9.91 2.07 -4.20
C LYS A 64 8.97 3.00 -4.97
N ASP A 65 8.99 2.96 -6.29
CA ASP A 65 8.10 3.73 -7.15
C ASP A 65 6.65 3.25 -7.08
N TYR A 66 6.44 1.95 -6.88
CA TYR A 66 5.10 1.37 -6.75
C TYR A 66 4.52 1.42 -5.34
N PHE A 67 5.37 1.37 -4.31
CA PHE A 67 4.96 1.31 -2.89
C PHE A 67 4.02 2.45 -2.44
N PRO A 68 4.04 3.68 -2.99
CA PRO A 68 3.04 4.71 -2.72
C PRO A 68 1.57 4.25 -2.86
N GLU A 69 1.29 3.23 -3.68
CA GLU A 69 -0.05 2.63 -3.80
C GLU A 69 -0.50 1.88 -2.53
N PHE A 70 0.44 1.48 -1.67
CA PHE A 70 0.18 0.91 -0.35
C PHE A 70 -0.16 2.03 0.63
N LYS A 71 -1.33 2.63 0.45
CA LYS A 71 -1.79 3.81 1.20
C LYS A 71 -1.74 3.57 2.69
N ASN A 72 -1.26 4.58 3.41
CA ASN A 72 -1.05 4.58 4.84
C ASN A 72 -0.08 3.48 5.35
N CYS A 73 0.73 2.88 4.49
CA CYS A 73 1.80 1.98 4.88
C CYS A 73 3.16 2.69 4.93
N GLU A 74 4.09 2.13 5.70
CA GLU A 74 5.48 2.58 5.81
C GLU A 74 6.41 1.39 5.57
N LEU A 75 7.13 1.40 4.45
CA LEU A 75 8.11 0.37 4.09
C LEU A 75 9.28 0.41 5.07
N ARG A 76 9.67 -0.74 5.60
CA ARG A 76 10.71 -0.87 6.63
C ARG A 76 11.96 -1.55 6.12
N GLU A 77 11.78 -2.57 5.30
CA GLU A 77 12.89 -3.37 4.81
C GLU A 77 12.59 -3.91 3.42
N LEU A 78 13.62 -4.02 2.61
CA LEU A 78 13.65 -4.84 1.40
C LEU A 78 14.87 -5.77 1.46
N ARG A 79 14.66 -7.04 1.12
CA ARG A 79 15.71 -8.05 1.09
C ARG A 79 15.48 -9.02 -0.07
N TYR A 80 16.55 -9.34 -0.78
CA TYR A 80 16.51 -10.35 -1.83
C TYR A 80 16.20 -11.73 -1.23
N GLN A 81 15.29 -12.47 -1.85
CA GLN A 81 14.85 -13.79 -1.36
C GLN A 81 15.92 -14.88 -1.60
N GLY A 82 16.91 -14.62 -2.45
CA GLY A 82 17.98 -15.56 -2.83
C GLY A 82 17.74 -16.23 -4.18
N ASP A 83 18.76 -16.88 -4.72
CA ASP A 83 18.78 -17.51 -6.07
C ASP A 83 17.98 -18.81 -6.20
N GLY A 84 16.94 -18.98 -5.37
CA GLY A 84 16.06 -20.14 -5.43
C GLY A 84 15.30 -20.24 -6.77
N ARG A 85 14.58 -21.35 -6.98
CA ARG A 85 13.84 -21.60 -8.23
C ARG A 85 12.84 -20.49 -8.62
N GLU A 86 12.32 -19.76 -7.65
CA GLU A 86 11.42 -18.61 -7.83
C GLU A 86 12.15 -17.38 -8.42
N SER A 87 13.45 -17.24 -8.15
CA SER A 87 14.31 -16.13 -8.57
C SER A 87 15.21 -16.50 -9.77
N TYR A 88 15.04 -17.71 -10.31
CA TYR A 88 15.90 -18.22 -11.38
C TYR A 88 15.33 -17.87 -12.77
N LYS A 89 16.25 -17.37 -13.60
CA LYS A 89 16.13 -17.00 -15.03
C LYS A 89 15.47 -18.12 -15.84
N GLU A 90 14.48 -17.76 -16.68
CA GLU A 90 13.69 -18.66 -17.54
C GLU A 90 12.56 -19.42 -16.84
N SER A 91 11.52 -18.70 -16.41
CA SER A 91 10.17 -19.25 -16.55
C SER A 91 9.93 -19.57 -18.03
N SER A 92 9.01 -20.49 -18.32
CA SER A 92 8.54 -20.88 -19.68
C SER A 92 8.13 -19.73 -20.62
N THR A 93 8.15 -18.49 -20.12
CA THR A 93 7.80 -17.23 -20.77
C THR A 93 9.00 -16.43 -21.29
N GLY A 94 10.26 -16.81 -20.96
CA GLY A 94 11.47 -16.12 -21.44
C GLY A 94 11.86 -14.85 -20.67
N PHE A 95 11.23 -14.58 -19.51
CA PHE A 95 11.58 -13.46 -18.65
C PHE A 95 12.61 -13.86 -17.58
N GLN A 96 13.45 -12.91 -17.21
CA GLN A 96 14.26 -12.97 -16.00
C GLN A 96 13.37 -12.59 -14.82
N THR A 97 13.47 -13.30 -13.69
CA THR A 97 12.60 -13.10 -12.53
C THR A 97 13.41 -12.90 -11.27
N MET A 98 13.17 -11.83 -10.52
CA MET A 98 13.78 -11.58 -9.22
C MET A 98 12.68 -11.53 -8.15
N VAL A 99 12.90 -12.21 -7.03
CA VAL A 99 11.98 -12.12 -5.88
C VAL A 99 12.63 -11.33 -4.76
N ILE A 100 11.98 -10.25 -4.38
CA ILE A 100 12.35 -9.42 -3.23
C ILE A 100 11.23 -9.57 -2.21
N VAL A 101 11.57 -9.66 -0.93
CA VAL A 101 10.58 -9.61 0.14
C VAL A 101 10.73 -8.33 0.95
N SER A 102 9.61 -7.82 1.43
CA SER A 102 9.55 -6.63 2.26
C SER A 102 8.91 -6.87 3.61
N ASP A 103 9.31 -6.05 4.57
CA ASP A 103 8.54 -5.80 5.77
C ASP A 103 7.99 -4.36 5.71
N PHE A 104 6.71 -4.18 6.03
CA PHE A 104 6.09 -2.86 6.09
C PHE A 104 5.07 -2.77 7.21
N TYR A 105 4.89 -1.56 7.74
CA TYR A 105 3.92 -1.28 8.79
C TYR A 105 2.68 -0.60 8.20
N ALA A 106 1.51 -1.24 8.33
CA ALA A 106 0.24 -0.62 7.99
C ALA A 106 -0.20 0.27 9.16
N LYS A 107 -0.06 1.60 9.03
CA LYS A 107 -0.29 2.53 10.16
C LYS A 107 -1.75 2.55 10.58
N ASP A 108 -2.01 2.85 11.84
CA ASP A 108 -3.37 2.99 12.36
C ASP A 108 -4.23 3.96 11.53
N LEU A 109 -5.51 3.63 11.42
CA LEU A 109 -6.49 4.49 10.79
C LEU A 109 -7.02 5.56 11.75
N PRO A 110 -7.38 6.75 11.26
CA PRO A 110 -8.14 7.72 12.04
C PRO A 110 -9.50 7.16 12.50
N ILE A 111 -9.99 7.63 13.66
CA ILE A 111 -11.20 7.17 14.37
C ILE A 111 -12.48 7.19 13.51
N LEU A 112 -12.52 7.99 12.44
CA LEU A 112 -13.68 8.13 11.53
C LEU A 112 -13.42 7.61 10.11
N TYR A 113 -12.31 6.88 9.91
CA TYR A 113 -12.01 6.26 8.64
C TYR A 113 -12.65 4.87 8.58
N TRP A 114 -13.79 4.79 7.91
CA TRP A 114 -14.38 3.51 7.53
C TRP A 114 -13.79 3.12 6.17
N SER A 115 -12.86 2.17 6.16
CA SER A 115 -12.38 1.57 4.91
C SER A 115 -12.89 0.16 4.76
N ASP A 116 -13.14 -0.21 3.52
CA ASP A 116 -13.20 -1.58 2.99
C ASP A 116 -11.83 -2.30 3.05
N ALA A 117 -11.05 -2.03 4.10
CA ALA A 117 -9.59 -2.14 4.15
C ALA A 117 -9.05 -3.45 3.59
N SER A 118 -8.15 -3.35 2.61
CA SER A 118 -7.30 -4.47 2.16
C SER A 118 -6.25 -4.87 3.21
N TRP A 119 -5.98 -4.01 4.20
CA TRP A 119 -4.95 -4.20 5.23
C TRP A 119 -5.54 -4.23 6.65
N ASN A 120 -4.90 -5.01 7.50
CA ASN A 120 -5.09 -5.02 8.95
C ASN A 120 -4.19 -3.92 9.55
N TYR A 121 -4.72 -2.70 9.60
CA TYR A 121 -4.02 -1.54 10.14
C TYR A 121 -3.60 -1.73 11.60
N GLY A 122 -2.50 -1.08 11.99
CA GLY A 122 -1.85 -1.26 13.29
C GLY A 122 -0.89 -2.46 13.33
N ASN A 123 -0.71 -3.19 12.23
CA ASN A 123 0.11 -4.40 12.18
C ASN A 123 1.35 -4.26 11.30
N MET A 124 2.39 -5.02 11.67
CA MET A 124 3.56 -5.24 10.84
C MET A 124 3.31 -6.43 9.91
N TYR A 125 3.46 -6.18 8.62
CA TYR A 125 3.51 -7.20 7.57
C TYR A 125 4.96 -7.59 7.36
N LYS A 126 5.25 -8.89 7.44
CA LYS A 126 6.60 -9.41 7.25
C LYS A 126 6.65 -10.38 6.09
N GLY A 127 7.73 -10.35 5.33
CA GLY A 127 7.96 -11.29 4.22
C GLY A 127 6.95 -11.16 3.08
N TRP A 128 6.43 -9.96 2.86
CA TRP A 128 5.56 -9.69 1.71
C TRP A 128 6.37 -9.80 0.42
N GLY A 129 5.95 -10.66 -0.50
CA GLY A 129 6.69 -10.94 -1.73
C GLY A 129 6.43 -9.95 -2.85
N TRP A 130 7.49 -9.63 -3.58
CA TRP A 130 7.49 -8.87 -4.83
C TRP A 130 8.14 -9.72 -5.89
N VAL A 131 7.39 -10.08 -6.92
CA VAL A 131 7.93 -10.79 -8.09
C VAL A 131 8.17 -9.76 -9.18
N LEU A 132 9.43 -9.54 -9.52
CA LEU A 132 9.84 -8.62 -10.57
C LEU A 132 10.27 -9.39 -11.80
N GLN A 133 9.91 -8.89 -12.97
CA GLN A 133 10.29 -9.48 -14.25
C GLN A 133 10.90 -8.45 -15.20
N ARG A 134 11.82 -8.90 -16.04
CA ARG A 134 12.36 -8.14 -17.18
C ARG A 134 12.71 -9.07 -18.34
N SER A 135 12.64 -8.57 -19.57
CA SER A 135 12.87 -9.38 -20.77
C SER A 135 14.35 -9.68 -21.02
N THR A 136 15.21 -8.70 -20.80
CA THR A 136 16.67 -8.77 -21.02
C THR A 136 17.39 -7.97 -19.94
N ASP A 137 18.71 -8.07 -19.85
CA ASP A 137 19.50 -7.36 -18.83
C ASP A 137 19.37 -5.83 -18.95
N ASP A 138 19.14 -5.30 -20.16
CA ASP A 138 18.95 -3.86 -20.41
C ASP A 138 17.49 -3.38 -20.28
N SER A 139 16.54 -4.30 -20.02
CA SER A 139 15.12 -3.95 -19.90
C SER A 139 14.78 -3.52 -18.47
N PRO A 140 13.92 -2.51 -18.28
CA PRO A 140 13.49 -2.12 -16.94
C PRO A 140 12.72 -3.26 -16.27
N TRP A 141 12.86 -3.37 -14.95
CA TRP A 141 12.04 -4.24 -14.13
C TRP A 141 10.59 -3.75 -14.09
N PHE A 142 9.65 -4.70 -14.02
CA PHE A 142 8.27 -4.43 -13.64
C PHE A 142 7.78 -5.45 -12.63
N ILE A 143 6.87 -5.04 -11.75
CA ILE A 143 6.24 -5.93 -10.76
C ILE A 143 5.17 -6.76 -11.48
N SER A 144 5.37 -8.06 -11.58
CA SER A 144 4.39 -8.98 -12.19
C SER A 144 3.30 -9.36 -11.20
N THR A 145 3.65 -9.53 -9.93
CA THR A 145 2.72 -9.78 -8.83
C THR A 145 3.36 -9.41 -7.48
N CYS A 146 2.52 -9.18 -6.48
CA CYS A 146 2.96 -8.99 -5.10
C CYS A 146 1.94 -9.57 -4.12
N GLY A 147 2.40 -10.07 -2.98
CA GLY A 147 1.52 -10.74 -2.04
C GLY A 147 2.20 -11.74 -1.14
N TYR A 148 1.37 -12.38 -0.32
CA TYR A 148 1.69 -13.68 0.24
C TYR A 148 1.37 -14.76 -0.80
N GLY A 149 2.33 -15.66 -1.02
CA GLY A 149 2.15 -16.83 -1.89
C GLY A 149 1.14 -17.82 -1.33
#